data_AF-A0A2H9Q4I5-F1
#
_entry.id   AF-A0A2H9Q4I5-F1
#
_cell.length_a   1.000
_cell.length_b   1.000
_cell.length_c   1.000
_cell.angle_alpha   90.00
_cell.angle_beta   90.00
_cell.angle_gamma   90.00
#
_symmetry.space_group_name_H-M   'P 1'
#
loop_
_entity.id
_entity.type
_entity.pdbx_description
1 polymer ?
#
loop_
_entity_poly.entity_id
_entity_poly.type
_entity_poly.pdbx_seq_one_letter_code
_entity_poly.pdbx_strand_id
1 'polypeptide(L)'
;KRGKRSRSSGLKFELKVRKYWESKGYIVDKWNNNVDIENNKVIPAKRKYNPFKKVMTIGTGFPDFIVIQFVRDGVYDVIGVEVKLNGILSKEEKEKCRWYLEKKTFSKILIAKKSDKAEGIEHIDFSEKWGKSLQDKKQASMIKFIKR
;
A
#
# COMPACT_ATOMS: atom_id res chain seq x y z
N LYS A 1 -26.88 8.97 -2.94
CA LYS A 1 -26.78 7.54 -3.33
C LYS A 1 -25.39 7.12 -3.86
N ARG A 2 -24.70 7.94 -4.67
CA ARG A 2 -23.40 7.61 -5.33
C ARG A 2 -22.25 7.24 -4.37
N GLY A 3 -22.05 8.00 -3.29
CA GLY A 3 -20.95 7.75 -2.35
C GLY A 3 -21.08 6.44 -1.54
N LYS A 4 -22.29 6.03 -1.15
CA LYS A 4 -22.53 4.74 -0.45
C LYS A 4 -22.20 3.56 -1.38
N ARG A 5 -22.62 3.63 -2.65
CA ARG A 5 -22.33 2.60 -3.66
C ARG A 5 -20.83 2.49 -3.95
N SER A 6 -20.15 3.63 -4.12
CA SER A 6 -18.69 3.67 -4.33
C SER A 6 -17.93 3.04 -3.17
N ARG A 7 -18.28 3.37 -1.91
CA ARG A 7 -17.69 2.73 -0.73
C ARG A 7 -17.92 1.23 -0.67
N SER A 8 -19.16 0.78 -0.92
CA SER A 8 -19.47 -0.65 -0.96
C SER A 8 -18.68 -1.39 -2.05
N SER A 9 -18.56 -0.79 -3.24
CA SER A 9 -17.75 -1.34 -4.34
C SER A 9 -16.28 -1.42 -3.97
N GLY A 10 -15.72 -0.42 -3.29
CA GLY A 10 -14.34 -0.43 -2.80
C GLY A 10 -14.11 -1.57 -1.82
N LEU A 11 -14.97 -1.72 -0.81
CA LEU A 11 -14.87 -2.79 0.19
C LEU A 11 -14.97 -4.18 -0.43
N LYS A 12 -15.88 -4.38 -1.39
CA LYS A 12 -15.99 -5.66 -2.11
C LYS A 12 -14.73 -5.96 -2.92
N PHE A 13 -14.15 -4.95 -3.56
CA PHE A 13 -12.94 -5.12 -4.35
C PHE A 13 -11.71 -5.40 -3.47
N GLU A 14 -11.58 -4.70 -2.34
CA GLU A 14 -10.55 -4.98 -1.33
C GLU A 14 -10.63 -6.43 -0.82
N LEU A 15 -11.84 -6.92 -0.49
CA LEU A 15 -12.03 -8.32 -0.10
C LEU A 15 -11.66 -9.29 -1.23
N LYS A 16 -11.94 -8.94 -2.49
CA LYS A 16 -11.55 -9.74 -3.66
C LYS A 16 -10.02 -9.83 -3.78
N VAL A 17 -9.31 -8.72 -3.59
CA VAL A 17 -7.83 -8.68 -3.63
C VAL A 17 -7.23 -9.53 -2.51
N ARG A 18 -7.77 -9.46 -1.29
CA ARG A 18 -7.36 -10.35 -0.19
C ARG A 18 -7.51 -11.81 -0.59
N LYS A 19 -8.71 -12.22 -1.02
CA LYS A 19 -9.00 -13.60 -1.42
C LYS A 19 -8.12 -14.08 -2.56
N TYR A 20 -7.79 -13.19 -3.51
CA TYR A 20 -6.85 -13.51 -4.58
C TYR A 20 -5.50 -13.93 -4.01
N TRP A 21 -4.88 -13.13 -3.15
CA TRP A 21 -3.56 -13.47 -2.58
C TRP A 21 -3.62 -14.72 -1.70
N GLU A 22 -4.65 -14.84 -0.85
CA GLU A 22 -4.86 -16.04 -0.02
C GLU A 22 -5.01 -17.30 -0.90
N SER A 23 -5.75 -17.23 -2.01
CA SER A 23 -5.94 -18.37 -2.93
C SER A 23 -4.65 -18.80 -3.66
N LYS A 24 -3.66 -17.91 -3.74
CA LYS A 24 -2.34 -18.22 -4.31
C LYS A 24 -1.37 -18.74 -3.24
N GLY A 25 -1.81 -18.96 -2.01
CA GLY A 25 -1.02 -19.52 -0.91
C GLY A 25 -0.25 -18.48 -0.08
N TYR A 26 -0.50 -17.18 -0.29
CA TYR A 26 0.16 -16.12 0.47
C TYR A 26 -0.54 -15.89 1.81
N ILE A 27 0.23 -15.50 2.83
CA ILE A 27 -0.33 -15.01 4.10
C ILE A 27 -0.69 -13.53 3.91
N VAL A 28 -1.91 -13.15 4.29
CA VAL A 28 -2.42 -11.78 4.08
C VAL A 28 -2.99 -11.23 5.38
N ASP A 29 -2.52 -10.05 5.78
CA ASP A 29 -3.10 -9.31 6.90
C ASP A 29 -3.36 -7.82 6.57
N LYS A 30 -4.23 -7.18 7.33
CA LYS A 30 -4.41 -5.71 7.27
C LYS A 30 -3.21 -5.04 7.89
N TRP A 31 -2.60 -4.12 7.16
CA TRP A 31 -1.53 -3.31 7.73
C TRP A 31 -2.13 -2.16 8.56
N ASN A 32 -1.90 -2.23 9.88
CA ASN A 32 -2.50 -1.30 10.85
C ASN A 32 -1.56 -0.15 11.24
N ASN A 33 -0.49 0.09 10.49
CA ASN A 33 0.43 1.20 10.70
C ASN A 33 0.35 2.23 9.56
N ASN A 34 0.83 3.43 9.83
CA ASN A 34 0.98 4.54 8.89
C ASN A 34 2.40 5.11 8.98
N VAL A 35 2.73 6.04 8.10
CA VAL A 35 4.02 6.74 8.12
C VAL A 35 3.81 8.17 8.54
N ASP A 36 4.61 8.60 9.51
CA ASP A 36 4.87 9.98 9.83
C ASP A 36 6.11 10.42 9.03
N ILE A 37 5.87 11.06 7.89
CA ILE A 37 6.93 11.45 6.95
C ILE A 37 7.83 12.54 7.57
N GLU A 38 7.23 13.47 8.31
CA GLU A 38 7.95 14.58 8.96
C GLU A 38 8.93 14.06 10.01
N ASN A 39 8.49 13.10 10.83
CA ASN A 39 9.33 12.50 11.88
C ASN A 39 10.04 11.21 11.45
N ASN A 40 9.98 10.85 10.17
CA ASN A 40 10.66 9.71 9.57
C ASN A 40 10.45 8.37 10.32
N LYS A 41 9.21 8.07 10.72
CA LYS A 41 8.88 6.88 11.53
C LYS A 41 7.55 6.25 11.16
N VAL A 42 7.43 4.96 11.47
CA VAL A 42 6.14 4.25 11.43
C VAL A 42 5.36 4.59 12.70
N ILE A 43 4.07 4.89 12.54
CA ILE A 43 3.15 5.17 13.64
C ILE A 43 1.92 4.26 13.55
N PRO A 44 1.29 3.89 14.69
CA PRO A 44 0.03 3.15 14.65
C PRO A 44 -1.06 3.95 13.93
N ALA A 45 -1.96 3.27 13.21
CA ALA A 45 -3.11 3.93 12.60
C ALA A 45 -4.01 4.55 13.67
N LYS A 46 -4.38 5.83 13.48
CA LYS A 46 -5.24 6.56 14.42
C LYS A 46 -6.57 5.84 14.60
N ARG A 47 -6.98 5.61 15.86
CA ARG A 47 -8.29 5.03 16.16
C ARG A 47 -9.41 5.98 15.69
N LYS A 48 -10.47 5.42 15.12
CA LYS A 48 -11.68 6.14 14.70
C LYS A 48 -12.84 5.73 15.58
N TYR A 49 -13.57 6.70 16.11
CA TYR A 49 -14.80 6.43 16.87
C TYR A 49 -15.90 5.93 15.93
N ASN A 50 -16.51 4.79 16.29
CA ASN A 50 -17.69 4.27 15.59
C ASN A 50 -18.95 4.67 16.36
N PRO A 51 -19.74 5.66 15.87
CA PRO A 51 -20.90 6.17 16.60
C PRO A 51 -22.04 5.15 16.71
N PHE A 52 -22.13 4.18 15.80
CA PHE A 52 -23.19 3.16 15.82
C PHE A 52 -22.97 2.11 16.90
N LYS A 53 -21.70 1.72 17.11
CA LYS A 53 -21.30 0.73 18.12
C LYS A 53 -20.78 1.36 19.42
N LYS A 54 -20.68 2.70 19.46
CA LYS A 54 -20.13 3.49 20.58
C LYS A 54 -18.75 3.00 21.06
N VAL A 55 -17.90 2.54 20.15
CA VAL A 55 -16.56 1.99 20.45
C VAL A 55 -15.47 2.62 19.59
N MET A 56 -14.26 2.71 20.14
CA MET A 56 -13.07 3.10 19.38
C MET A 56 -12.60 1.92 18.52
N THR A 57 -12.66 2.08 17.20
CA THR A 57 -12.17 1.07 16.25
C THR A 57 -10.79 1.48 15.74
N ILE A 58 -9.89 0.54 15.50
CA ILE A 58 -8.60 0.83 14.86
C ILE A 58 -8.86 1.44 13.47
N GLY A 59 -8.17 2.55 13.15
CA GLY A 59 -8.26 3.15 11.82
C GLY A 59 -7.51 2.32 10.78
N THR A 60 -7.67 2.68 9.51
CA THR A 60 -6.95 2.03 8.41
C THR A 60 -5.52 2.54 8.34
N GLY A 61 -4.54 1.62 8.31
CA GLY A 61 -3.15 1.94 8.00
C GLY A 61 -2.94 2.19 6.50
N PHE A 62 -1.66 2.24 6.10
CA PHE A 62 -1.24 2.29 4.71
C PHE A 62 0.06 1.49 4.56
N PRO A 63 0.17 0.55 3.60
CA PRO A 63 -0.84 0.18 2.58
C PRO A 63 -2.05 -0.58 3.15
N ASP A 64 -3.04 -0.93 2.33
CA ASP A 64 -4.22 -1.69 2.77
C ASP A 64 -3.91 -3.06 3.36
N PHE A 65 -2.95 -3.78 2.77
CA PHE A 65 -2.53 -5.12 3.20
C PHE A 65 -1.02 -5.27 3.25
N ILE A 66 -0.60 -6.18 4.12
CA ILE A 66 0.70 -6.84 4.06
C ILE A 66 0.48 -8.26 3.53
N VAL A 67 1.29 -8.65 2.54
CA VAL A 67 1.27 -9.96 1.90
C VAL A 67 2.64 -10.59 2.10
N ILE A 68 2.68 -11.79 2.67
CA ILE A 68 3.91 -12.47 3.07
C ILE A 68 4.00 -13.80 2.34
N GLN A 69 5.15 -14.05 1.72
CA GLN A 69 5.45 -15.30 1.04
C GLN A 69 6.76 -15.87 1.55
N PHE A 70 6.76 -17.15 1.93
CA PHE A 70 8.02 -17.87 2.15
C PHE A 70 8.73 -18.06 0.81
N VAL A 71 10.00 -17.69 0.74
CA VAL A 71 10.83 -17.84 -0.47
C VAL A 71 11.73 -19.06 -0.32
N ARG A 72 12.63 -19.06 0.66
CA ARG A 72 13.54 -20.17 1.01
C ARG A 72 14.27 -19.86 2.32
N ASP A 73 14.79 -20.87 3.02
CA ASP A 73 15.79 -20.71 4.09
C ASP A 73 15.45 -19.64 5.15
N GLY A 74 14.19 -19.57 5.57
CA GLY A 74 13.72 -18.56 6.54
C GLY A 74 13.59 -17.14 5.98
N VAL A 75 13.82 -16.94 4.69
CA VAL A 75 13.63 -15.68 3.95
C VAL A 75 12.19 -15.57 3.48
N TYR A 76 11.58 -14.43 3.80
CA TYR A 76 10.23 -14.08 3.39
C TYR A 76 10.23 -12.85 2.47
N ASP A 77 9.41 -12.90 1.42
CA ASP A 77 9.05 -11.73 0.64
C ASP A 77 7.90 -11.01 1.34
N VAL A 78 8.10 -9.74 1.69
CA VAL A 78 7.13 -8.93 2.45
C VAL A 78 6.65 -7.79 1.57
N ILE A 79 5.43 -7.94 1.06
CA ILE A 79 4.86 -7.11 0.01
C ILE A 79 3.78 -6.21 0.60
N GLY A 80 3.87 -4.91 0.35
CA GLY A 80 2.77 -3.99 0.61
C GLY A 80 1.77 -4.02 -0.54
N VAL A 81 0.46 -4.12 -0.27
CA VAL A 81 -0.57 -4.08 -1.31
C VAL A 81 -1.57 -2.98 -1.02
N GLU A 82 -1.65 -2.00 -1.92
CA GLU A 82 -2.61 -0.89 -1.86
C GLU A 82 -3.73 -1.10 -2.88
N VAL A 83 -4.99 -0.97 -2.46
CA VAL A 83 -6.15 -1.24 -3.31
C VAL A 83 -6.74 0.05 -3.86
N LYS A 84 -6.72 0.21 -5.18
CA LYS A 84 -7.35 1.34 -5.88
C LYS A 84 -8.13 0.85 -7.08
N LEU A 85 -9.45 1.04 -7.09
CA LEU A 85 -10.29 0.64 -8.22
C LEU A 85 -9.77 1.14 -9.58
N ASN A 86 -9.26 2.38 -9.63
CA ASN A 86 -8.69 3.00 -10.83
C ASN A 86 -7.15 2.91 -10.93
N GLY A 87 -6.47 2.33 -9.94
CA GLY A 87 -5.01 2.24 -9.89
C GLY A 87 -4.26 3.57 -9.76
N ILE A 88 -4.93 4.63 -9.29
CA ILE A 88 -4.32 5.95 -9.09
C ILE A 88 -4.08 6.19 -7.59
N LEU A 89 -2.85 6.53 -7.25
CA LEU A 89 -2.44 6.96 -5.93
C LEU A 89 -2.44 8.49 -5.81
N SER A 90 -2.81 9.00 -4.64
CA SER A 90 -2.64 10.40 -4.26
C SER A 90 -1.15 10.76 -4.12
N LYS A 91 -0.84 12.06 -4.04
CA LYS A 91 0.55 12.51 -3.82
C LYS A 91 1.12 11.95 -2.51
N GLU A 92 0.33 12.00 -1.44
CA GLU A 92 0.69 11.51 -0.11
C GLU A 92 0.90 9.99 -0.11
N GLU A 93 0.02 9.22 -0.75
CA GLU A 93 0.15 7.76 -0.85
C GLU A 93 1.43 7.36 -1.59
N LYS A 94 1.74 8.06 -2.69
CA LYS A 94 3.01 7.86 -3.41
C LYS A 94 4.21 8.16 -2.52
N GLU A 95 4.15 9.19 -1.68
CA GLU A 95 5.23 9.55 -0.77
C GLU A 95 5.44 8.48 0.31
N LYS A 96 4.35 7.95 0.88
CA LYS A 96 4.41 6.81 1.81
C LYS A 96 4.98 5.55 1.17
N CYS A 97 4.57 5.23 -0.07
CA CYS A 97 5.15 4.11 -0.81
C CYS A 97 6.67 4.26 -0.97
N ARG A 98 7.14 5.45 -1.39
CA ARG A 98 8.58 5.74 -1.51
C ARG A 98 9.28 5.54 -0.17
N TRP A 99 8.74 6.12 0.88
CA TRP A 99 9.31 6.04 2.22
C TRP A 99 9.49 4.57 2.67
N TYR A 100 8.45 3.74 2.55
CA TYR A 100 8.54 2.33 2.95
C TYR A 100 9.57 1.53 2.14
N LEU A 101 9.66 1.78 0.84
CA LEU A 101 10.63 1.12 -0.04
C LEU A 101 12.06 1.58 0.27
N GLU A 102 12.27 2.87 0.49
CA GLU A 102 13.58 3.42 0.88
C GLU A 102 14.06 2.88 2.23
N LYS A 103 13.14 2.69 3.18
CA LYS A 103 13.40 2.07 4.48
C LYS A 103 13.46 0.55 4.45
N LYS A 104 13.24 -0.07 3.28
CA LYS A 104 13.20 -1.53 3.08
C LYS A 104 12.21 -2.24 4.01
N THR A 105 11.11 -1.55 4.36
CA THR A 105 10.03 -2.16 5.16
C THR A 105 9.25 -3.19 4.34
N PHE A 106 9.03 -2.87 3.06
CA PHE A 106 8.49 -3.79 2.07
C PHE A 106 9.53 -4.01 0.98
N SER A 107 9.61 -5.23 0.46
CA SER A 107 10.45 -5.57 -0.69
C SER A 107 9.95 -4.89 -1.98
N LYS A 108 8.63 -4.81 -2.12
CA LYS A 108 7.90 -4.13 -3.18
C LYS A 108 6.52 -3.69 -2.68
N ILE A 109 5.94 -2.72 -3.38
CA ILE A 109 4.58 -2.27 -3.14
C ILE A 109 3.79 -2.42 -4.43
N LEU A 110 2.69 -3.17 -4.38
CA LEU A 110 1.80 -3.43 -5.50
C LEU A 110 0.51 -2.64 -5.36
N ILE A 111 0.06 -2.04 -6.46
CA ILE A 111 -1.22 -1.35 -6.54
C ILE A 111 -2.19 -2.32 -7.22
N ALA A 112 -3.12 -2.87 -6.45
CA ALA A 112 -4.18 -3.71 -6.98
C ALA A 112 -5.31 -2.83 -7.53
N LYS A 113 -5.60 -2.95 -8.82
CA LYS A 113 -6.70 -2.25 -9.50
C LYS A 113 -7.62 -3.19 -10.25
N LYS A 114 -8.83 -2.71 -10.54
CA LYS A 114 -9.79 -3.49 -11.32
C LYS A 114 -9.25 -3.70 -12.73
N SER A 115 -9.44 -4.90 -13.25
CA SER A 115 -9.08 -5.30 -14.60
C SER A 115 -10.25 -5.99 -15.28
N ASP A 116 -10.26 -6.00 -16.62
CA ASP A 116 -11.23 -6.73 -17.42
C ASP A 116 -10.76 -8.17 -17.75
N LYS A 117 -9.58 -8.56 -17.26
CA LYS A 117 -9.05 -9.94 -17.34
C LYS A 117 -9.88 -10.90 -16.48
N ALA A 118 -9.73 -12.22 -16.70
CA ALA A 118 -10.49 -13.27 -16.02
C ALA A 118 -10.48 -13.16 -14.47
N GLU A 119 -9.32 -12.92 -13.87
CA GLU A 119 -9.15 -12.71 -12.42
C GLU A 119 -9.76 -11.38 -11.94
N GLY A 120 -10.00 -10.43 -12.85
CA GLY A 120 -10.56 -9.10 -12.62
C GLY A 120 -9.72 -8.18 -11.72
N ILE A 121 -8.47 -8.55 -11.47
CA ILE A 121 -7.48 -7.81 -10.67
C ILE A 121 -6.20 -7.71 -11.49
N GLU A 122 -5.62 -6.52 -11.53
CA GLU A 122 -4.28 -6.28 -12.06
C GLU A 122 -3.44 -5.65 -10.97
N HIS A 123 -2.22 -6.15 -10.81
CA HIS A 123 -1.24 -5.61 -9.87
C HIS A 123 -0.21 -4.82 -10.65
N ILE A 124 0.00 -3.57 -10.26
CA ILE A 124 1.04 -2.71 -10.81
C ILE A 124 2.13 -2.54 -9.77
N ASP A 125 3.39 -2.78 -10.13
CA ASP A 125 4.51 -2.46 -9.25
C ASP A 125 4.70 -0.93 -9.14
N PHE A 126 4.75 -0.43 -7.91
CA PHE A 126 4.93 0.98 -7.64
C PHE A 126 6.23 1.53 -8.24
N SER A 127 7.33 0.79 -8.13
CA SER A 127 8.65 1.17 -8.61
C SER A 127 8.70 1.17 -10.13
N GLU A 128 8.02 0.24 -10.80
CA GLU A 128 7.95 0.24 -12.27
C GLU A 128 7.19 1.47 -12.79
N LYS A 129 6.04 1.79 -12.18
CA LYS A 129 5.18 2.87 -12.67
C LYS A 129 5.61 4.27 -12.22
N TRP A 130 6.19 4.41 -11.02
CA TRP A 130 6.55 5.71 -10.44
C TRP A 130 8.03 5.83 -10.04
N GLY A 131 8.83 4.77 -10.17
CA GLY A 131 10.22 4.73 -9.70
C GLY A 131 11.23 5.49 -10.55
N LYS A 132 10.95 5.85 -11.81
CA LYS A 132 11.84 6.77 -12.56
C LYS A 132 12.00 8.11 -11.82
N SER A 133 10.91 8.62 -11.23
CA SER A 133 10.95 9.83 -10.39
C SER A 133 11.77 9.70 -9.09
N LEU A 134 12.12 8.48 -8.66
CA LEU A 134 12.97 8.22 -7.50
C LEU A 134 14.46 8.38 -7.83
N GLN A 135 14.90 7.88 -8.99
CA GLN A 135 16.30 8.01 -9.42
C GLN A 135 16.64 9.46 -9.76
N ASP A 136 15.75 10.15 -10.49
CA ASP A 136 15.95 11.54 -10.90
C ASP A 136 16.06 12.49 -9.70
N LYS A 137 15.24 12.29 -8.65
CA LYS A 137 15.28 13.11 -7.44
C LYS A 137 16.52 12.85 -6.59
N LYS A 138 16.95 11.59 -6.50
CA LYS A 138 18.16 11.19 -5.75
C LYS A 138 19.43 11.73 -6.42
N GLN A 139 19.45 11.75 -7.75
CA GLN A 139 20.54 12.35 -8.53
C GLN A 139 20.54 13.88 -8.39
N ALA A 140 19.37 14.54 -8.44
CA ALA A 140 19.24 15.98 -8.22
C ALA A 140 19.66 16.41 -6.79
N SER A 141 19.33 15.63 -5.75
CA SER A 141 19.75 15.92 -4.37
C SER A 141 21.26 15.72 -4.17
N MET A 142 21.87 14.70 -4.79
CA MET A 142 23.32 14.49 -4.78
C MET A 142 24.06 15.65 -5.43
N ILE A 143 23.61 16.09 -6.61
CA ILE A 143 24.22 17.21 -7.34
C ILE A 143 24.15 18.51 -6.52
N LYS A 144 23.05 18.73 -5.78
CA LYS A 144 22.90 19.90 -4.90
C LYS A 144 23.79 19.84 -3.65
N PHE A 145 24.13 18.65 -3.18
CA PHE A 145 25.05 18.44 -2.06
C PHE A 145 26.52 18.66 -2.47
N ILE A 146 26.91 18.22 -3.67
CA ILE A 146 28.28 18.40 -4.21
C ILE A 146 28.58 19.86 -4.57
N LYS A 147 27.55 20.67 -4.86
CA LYS A 147 27.67 22.10 -5.22
C LYS A 147 27.63 23.06 -4.02
N ARG A 148 27.69 22.54 -2.79
CA ARG A 148 27.84 23.32 -1.55
C ARG A 148 29.22 23.06 -0.97
#